data_AF-A0A7W1ADJ2-F1
#
_entry.id   AF-A0A7W1ADJ2-F1
#
_cell.length_a   1.000
_cell.length_b   1.000
_cell.length_c   1.000
_cell.angle_alpha   90.00
_cell.angle_beta   90.00
_cell.angle_gamma   90.00
#
_symmetry.space_group_name_H-M   'P 1'
#
loop_
_entity.id
_entity.type
_entity.pdbx_description
1 polymer ?
#
loop_
_entity_poly.entity_id
_entity_poly.type
_entity_poly.pdbx_seq_one_letter_code
_entity_poly.pdbx_strand_id
1 'polypeptide(L)' 'MYWYNPKSRASERVDAPSTDEQAIQLLAGTQDSAEFIEEYCKLRCSGTPIEQALVLVGHEFRLRQPEYRLALR' A
#
# COMPACT_ATOMS: atom_id res chain seq x y z
N MET A 1 -9.33 1.88 8.64
CA MET A 1 -8.85 2.10 7.26
C MET A 1 -9.54 1.16 6.25
N TYR A 2 -9.96 1.68 5.09
CA TYR A 2 -10.33 0.87 3.92
C TYR A 2 -9.30 1.11 2.82
N TRP A 3 -8.65 0.05 2.32
CA TRP A 3 -7.51 0.18 1.41
C TRP A 3 -7.38 -1.02 0.48
N TYR A 4 -6.58 -0.88 -0.57
CA TYR A 4 -6.17 -2.00 -1.41
C TYR A 4 -4.91 -2.64 -0.82
N ASN A 5 -5.00 -3.87 -0.34
CA ASN A 5 -3.85 -4.61 0.18
C ASN A 5 -3.08 -5.24 -0.98
N PRO A 6 -1.85 -4.78 -1.27
CA PRO A 6 -1.10 -5.25 -2.43
C PRO A 6 -0.64 -6.72 -2.28
N LYS A 7 -0.63 -7.27 -1.07
CA LYS A 7 -0.27 -8.68 -0.82
C LYS A 7 -1.39 -9.63 -1.20
N SER A 8 -2.61 -9.33 -0.78
CA SER A 8 -3.80 -10.15 -1.09
C SER A 8 -4.39 -9.80 -2.45
N ARG A 9 -3.93 -8.70 -3.06
CA ARG A 9 -4.47 -8.13 -4.31
C ARG A 9 -5.97 -7.86 -4.23
N ALA A 10 -6.44 -7.46 -3.06
CA ALA A 10 -7.85 -7.21 -2.79
C ALA A 10 -8.04 -5.94 -1.94
N SER A 11 -9.23 -5.36 -2.01
CA SER A 11 -9.60 -4.30 -1.08
C SER A 11 -10.09 -4.91 0.23
N GLU A 12 -9.66 -4.35 1.35
CA GLU A 12 -10.01 -4.84 2.68
C GLU A 12 -10.23 -3.68 3.66
N ARG A 13 -10.87 -4.00 4.80
CA ARG A 13 -11.07 -3.06 5.90
C ARG A 13 -10.35 -3.59 7.15
N VAL A 14 -9.44 -2.79 7.67
CA VAL A 14 -8.62 -3.10 8.85
C VAL A 14 -8.53 -1.87 9.75
N ASP A 15 -8.13 -2.05 11.00
CA ASP A 15 -7.80 -0.92 11.86
C ASP A 15 -6.57 -0.18 11.30
N ALA A 16 -6.57 1.15 11.40
CA ALA A 16 -5.43 1.93 10.94
C ALA A 16 -4.24 1.68 11.87
N PRO A 17 -3.05 1.37 11.35
CA PRO A 17 -1.87 1.22 12.19
C PRO A 17 -1.52 2.55 12.83
N SER A 18 -1.06 2.48 14.08
CA SER A 18 -0.67 3.64 14.88
C SER A 18 0.82 3.94 14.80
N THR A 19 1.64 3.01 14.28
CA THR A 19 3.08 3.18 14.10
C THR A 19 3.54 2.75 12.72
N ASP A 20 4.70 3.28 12.31
CA ASP A 20 5.36 2.91 11.06
C ASP A 20 5.71 1.41 11.03
N GLU A 21 6.12 0.82 12.16
CA GLU A 21 6.41 -0.61 12.25
C GLU A 21 5.19 -1.48 11.98
N GLN A 22 4.03 -1.10 12.51
CA GLN A 22 2.77 -1.81 12.24
C GLN A 22 2.39 -1.71 10.76
N ALA A 23 2.56 -0.53 10.15
CA ALA A 23 2.32 -0.36 8.72
C ALA A 23 3.28 -1.20 7.86
N ILE A 24 4.56 -1.25 8.21
CA ILE A 24 5.56 -2.08 7.53
C ILE A 24 5.22 -3.57 7.65
N GLN A 25 4.74 -4.02 8.82
CA GLN A 25 4.27 -5.41 8.99
C GLN A 25 3.08 -5.73 8.08
N LEU A 26 2.16 -4.79 7.87
CA LEU A 26 1.07 -4.97 6.93
C LEU A 26 1.57 -5.16 5.49
N LEU A 27 2.65 -4.48 5.08
CA LEU A 27 3.25 -4.56 3.74
C LEU A 27 4.24 -5.73 3.56
N ALA A 28 4.75 -6.30 4.64
CA ALA A 28 5.72 -7.40 4.63
C ALA A 28 5.09 -8.77 4.29
N GLY A 29 5.92 -9.74 3.89
CA GLY A 29 5.52 -11.15 3.72
C GLY A 29 5.25 -11.61 2.28
N THR A 30 5.67 -10.84 1.28
CA THR A 30 5.62 -11.23 -0.14
C THR A 30 6.93 -10.89 -0.85
N GLN A 31 7.15 -11.42 -2.05
CA GLN A 31 8.33 -11.11 -2.86
C GLN A 31 8.45 -9.61 -3.19
N ASP A 32 7.32 -8.93 -3.35
CA ASP A 32 7.25 -7.51 -3.69
C ASP A 32 7.31 -6.60 -2.45
N SER A 33 7.43 -7.16 -1.25
CA SER A 33 7.38 -6.39 0.01
C SER A 33 8.45 -5.32 0.12
N ALA A 34 9.65 -5.53 -0.44
CA ALA A 34 10.70 -4.51 -0.43
C ALA A 34 10.24 -3.25 -1.17
N GLU A 35 9.58 -3.40 -2.31
CA GLU A 35 9.07 -2.29 -3.12
C GLU A 35 7.91 -1.58 -2.40
N PHE A 36 6.98 -2.34 -1.81
CA PHE A 36 5.87 -1.77 -1.04
C PHE A 36 6.38 -0.90 0.13
N ILE A 37 7.37 -1.42 0.87
CA ILE A 37 7.96 -0.74 2.03
C ILE A 37 8.75 0.48 1.57
N GLU A 38 9.47 0.40 0.45
CA GLU A 38 10.20 1.54 -0.11
C GLU A 38 9.26 2.70 -0.44
N GLU A 39 8.17 2.45 -1.17
CA GLU A 39 7.19 3.50 -1.52
C GLU A 39 6.49 4.07 -0.28
N TYR A 40 6.15 3.21 0.68
CA TYR A 40 5.65 3.66 1.98
C TYR A 40 6.63 4.61 2.69
N CYS A 41 7.91 4.23 2.78
CA CYS A 41 8.95 5.03 3.42
C CYS A 41 9.14 6.37 2.70
N LYS A 42 9.12 6.42 1.36
CA LYS A 42 9.19 7.68 0.60
C LYS A 42 8.05 8.63 0.97
N LEU A 43 6.82 8.11 1.04
CA LEU A 43 5.65 8.90 1.46
C LEU A 43 5.79 9.38 2.90
N ARG A 44 6.24 8.53 3.82
CA ARG A 44 6.45 8.91 5.23
C ARG A 44 7.54 9.97 5.39
N CYS A 45 8.65 9.85 4.67
CA CYS A 45 9.71 10.86 4.63
C CYS A 45 9.22 12.21 4.07
N SER A 46 8.21 12.22 3.20
CA SER A 46 7.59 13.45 2.70
C SER A 46 6.56 14.09 3.66
N GLY A 47 6.34 13.48 4.83
CA GLY A 47 5.38 13.96 5.83
C GLY A 47 3.95 13.43 5.65
N THR A 48 3.73 12.48 4.75
CA THR A 48 2.40 11.88 4.56
C THR A 48 2.00 11.08 5.82
N PRO A 49 0.79 11.23 6.38
CA PRO A 49 0.32 10.44 7.52
C PRO A 49 0.29 8.93 7.24
N ILE A 50 0.45 8.10 8.29
CA ILE A 50 0.57 6.64 8.18
C ILE A 50 -0.58 6.00 7.38
N GLU A 51 -1.82 6.28 7.76
CA GLU A 51 -3.01 5.72 7.09
C GLU A 51 -3.05 6.13 5.61
N GLN A 52 -2.77 7.40 5.32
CA GLN A 52 -2.77 7.92 3.96
C GLN A 52 -1.64 7.30 3.11
N ALA A 53 -0.46 7.11 3.70
CA ALA A 53 0.67 6.48 3.01
C ALA A 53 0.35 5.04 2.61
N LEU A 54 -0.25 4.24 3.51
CA LEU A 54 -0.69 2.87 3.19
C LEU A 54 -1.73 2.84 2.08
N VAL A 55 -2.75 3.70 2.16
CA VAL A 55 -3.80 3.80 1.14
C VAL A 55 -3.18 4.14 -0.22
N LEU A 56 -2.25 5.09 -0.29
CA LEU A 56 -1.57 5.48 -1.52
C LEU A 56 -0.73 4.36 -2.12
N VAL A 57 0.05 3.63 -1.31
CA VAL A 57 0.78 2.42 -1.77
C VAL A 57 -0.20 1.43 -2.37
N GLY A 58 -1.29 1.11 -1.67
CA GLY A 58 -2.34 0.24 -2.20
C GLY A 58 -2.88 0.68 -3.56
N HIS A 59 -3.17 1.98 -3.71
CA HIS A 59 -3.65 2.55 -4.97
C HIS A 59 -2.64 2.44 -6.10
N GLU A 60 -1.38 2.78 -5.85
CA GLU A 60 -0.32 2.72 -6.85
C GLU A 60 -0.17 1.30 -7.41
N PHE A 61 -0.09 0.30 -6.53
CA PHE A 61 0.07 -1.08 -6.95
C PHE A 61 -1.17 -1.67 -7.62
N ARG A 62 -2.37 -1.23 -7.22
CA ARG A 62 -3.61 -1.59 -7.93
C ARG A 62 -3.57 -1.12 -9.40
N LEU A 63 -3.12 0.11 -9.64
CA LEU A 63 -3.06 0.69 -11.00
C LEU A 63 -2.03 0.01 -11.91
N ARG A 64 -1.01 -0.62 -11.35
CA ARG A 64 0.00 -1.40 -12.11
C ARG A 64 -0.56 -2.72 -12.64
N GLN A 65 -1.71 -3.20 -12.15
CA GLN A 65 -2.25 -4.49 -12.57
C GLN A 65 -2.82 -4.44 -14.00
N PRO A 66 -2.64 -5.53 -14.80
CA PRO A 66 -3.06 -5.55 -16.20
C PRO A 66 -4.54 -5.21 -16.41
N GLU A 67 -5.40 -5.67 -15.51
CA GLU A 67 -6.85 -5.43 -15.50
C GLU A 67 -7.22 -3.95 -15.40
N TYR A 68 -6.43 -3.11 -14.71
CA TYR A 68 -6.65 -1.67 -14.64
C TYR A 68 -5.92 -0.89 -15.75
N ARG A 69 -4.81 -1.42 -16.29
CA ARG A 69 -4.11 -0.82 -17.43
C ARG A 69 -4.91 -0.86 -18.74
N LEU A 70 -5.82 -1.82 -18.89
CA LEU A 70 -6.67 -1.95 -20.09
C LEU A 70 -7.93 -1.08 -20.06
N ALA A 71 -8.32 -0.53 -18.90
CA ALA A 71 -9.52 0.29 -18.74
C ALA A 71 -9.31 1.78 -19.07
N LEU A 72 -8.09 2.20 -19.39
CA LEU A 72 -7.71 3.58 -19.72
C LEU A 72 -7.25 3.76 -21.18
N ARG A 73 -7.59 2.82 -22.07
CA ARG A 73 -7.36 2.92 -23.51
C ARG A 73 -8.66 3.08 -24.27
#